data_AF-A0A9Q4H2X8-F1
#
_entry.id   AF-A0A9Q4H2X8-F1
#
_cell.length_a   1.000
_cell.length_b   1.000
_cell.length_c   1.000
_cell.angle_alpha   90.00
_cell.angle_beta   90.00
_cell.angle_gamma   90.00
#
_symmetry.space_group_name_H-M   'P 1'
#
loop_
_entity.id
_entity.type
_entity.pdbx_description
1 polymer ?
#
loop_
_entity_poly.entity_id
_entity_poly.type
_entity_poly.pdbx_seq_one_letter_code
_entity_poly.pdbx_strand_id
1 'polypeptide(L)'
;MSVTQPYPPEETADVVVVGAGFAGLIAARELANSGVDVVVLEARHRVGGRVWTDHRLGHDLELGGTWVHWVQPHTWAELTRYGRGIVRSPRTEEAYWLGAGGQVR
;
A
#
# COMPACT_ATOMS: atom_id res chain seq x y z
N MET A 1 -9.20 38.52 -18.69
CA MET A 1 -9.74 37.46 -19.56
C MET A 1 -9.49 36.13 -18.87
N SER A 2 -10.56 35.46 -18.43
CA SER A 2 -10.47 34.15 -17.75
C SER A 2 -10.38 33.07 -18.81
N VAL A 3 -9.30 32.31 -18.82
CA VAL A 3 -9.18 31.10 -19.65
C VAL A 3 -9.90 30.00 -18.91
N THR A 4 -11.16 29.75 -19.26
CA THR A 4 -11.86 28.51 -18.90
C THR A 4 -11.28 27.40 -19.75
N GLN A 5 -10.28 26.70 -19.23
CA GLN A 5 -9.86 25.43 -19.80
C GLN A 5 -11.04 24.45 -19.63
N PRO A 6 -11.46 23.71 -20.69
CA PRO A 6 -12.52 22.73 -20.54
C PRO A 6 -12.09 21.71 -19.48
N TYR A 7 -12.99 21.38 -18.57
CA TYR A 7 -12.79 20.25 -17.68
C TYR A 7 -12.50 19.02 -18.57
N PRO A 8 -11.54 18.16 -18.17
CA PRO A 8 -11.36 16.89 -18.86
C PRO A 8 -12.72 16.16 -18.92
N PRO A 9 -12.93 15.31 -19.95
CA PRO A 9 -14.19 14.58 -20.08
C PRO A 9 -14.56 13.93 -18.75
N GLU A 10 -15.84 14.03 -18.36
CA GLU A 10 -16.33 13.43 -17.12
C GLU A 10 -16.08 11.92 -17.19
N GLU A 11 -15.10 11.46 -16.42
CA GLU A 11 -14.83 10.04 -16.26
C GLU A 11 -15.82 9.50 -15.23
N THR A 12 -16.79 8.71 -15.71
CA THR A 12 -17.85 8.12 -14.89
C THR A 12 -17.44 6.72 -14.47
N ALA A 13 -17.77 6.34 -13.23
CA ALA A 13 -17.64 4.98 -12.72
C ALA A 13 -18.85 4.64 -11.83
N ASP A 14 -19.18 3.36 -11.70
CA ASP A 14 -20.25 2.91 -10.79
C ASP A 14 -19.86 3.16 -9.32
N VAL A 15 -18.57 2.95 -8.99
CA VAL A 15 -18.02 3.14 -7.65
C VAL A 15 -16.68 3.85 -7.69
N VAL A 16 -16.51 4.86 -6.81
CA VAL A 16 -15.22 5.50 -6.55
C VAL A 16 -14.69 5.07 -5.19
N VAL A 17 -13.51 4.46 -5.16
CA VAL A 17 -12.78 4.11 -3.93
C VAL A 17 -11.74 5.18 -3.63
N VAL A 18 -11.88 5.84 -2.49
CA VAL A 18 -10.93 6.89 -2.05
C VAL A 18 -9.84 6.27 -1.16
N GLY A 19 -8.63 6.19 -1.70
CA GLY A 19 -7.40 5.73 -1.05
C GLY A 19 -6.91 4.38 -1.59
N ALA A 20 -5.69 4.34 -2.13
CA ALA A 20 -5.03 3.14 -2.65
C ALA A 20 -4.16 2.44 -1.59
N GLY A 21 -4.67 2.31 -0.36
CA GLY A 21 -4.10 1.42 0.66
C GLY A 21 -4.65 0.00 0.54
N PHE A 22 -4.20 -0.93 1.40
CA PHE A 22 -4.67 -2.33 1.39
C PHE A 22 -6.21 -2.45 1.37
N ALA A 23 -6.90 -1.71 2.23
CA ALA A 23 -8.37 -1.76 2.31
C ALA A 23 -9.04 -1.32 0.99
N GLY A 24 -8.60 -0.20 0.42
CA GLY A 24 -9.17 0.33 -0.82
C GLY A 24 -8.85 -0.55 -2.02
N LEU A 25 -7.62 -1.05 -2.13
CA LEU A 25 -7.23 -1.95 -3.22
C LEU A 25 -7.95 -3.30 -3.15
N ILE A 26 -8.17 -3.85 -1.96
CA ILE A 26 -8.97 -5.07 -1.78
C ILE A 26 -10.43 -4.81 -2.16
N ALA A 27 -11.02 -3.69 -1.70
CA ALA A 27 -12.39 -3.33 -2.05
C ALA A 27 -12.56 -3.15 -3.56
N ALA A 28 -11.67 -2.40 -4.20
CA ALA A 28 -11.68 -2.17 -5.64
C ALA A 28 -11.55 -3.48 -6.43
N ARG A 29 -10.65 -4.38 -6.01
CA ARG A 29 -10.49 -5.70 -6.64
C ARG A 29 -11.77 -6.53 -6.53
N GLU A 30 -12.36 -6.63 -5.33
CA GLU A 30 -13.57 -7.45 -5.15
C GLU A 30 -14.75 -6.91 -5.96
N LEU A 31 -14.92 -5.59 -6.00
CA LEU A 31 -15.94 -4.93 -6.85
C LEU A 31 -15.67 -5.17 -8.34
N ALA A 32 -14.43 -4.95 -8.81
CA ALA A 32 -14.06 -5.19 -10.20
C ALA A 32 -14.26 -6.67 -10.61
N ASN A 33 -13.92 -7.62 -9.72
CA ASN A 33 -14.15 -9.06 -9.95
C ASN A 33 -15.65 -9.41 -10.04
N SER A 34 -16.53 -8.59 -9.45
CA SER A 34 -17.98 -8.70 -9.60
C SER A 34 -18.55 -7.99 -10.83
N GLY A 35 -17.70 -7.40 -11.67
CA GLY A 35 -18.08 -6.72 -12.91
C GLY A 35 -18.52 -5.26 -12.73
N VAL A 36 -18.23 -4.65 -11.58
CA VAL A 36 -18.52 -3.24 -11.30
C VAL A 36 -17.42 -2.35 -11.91
N ASP A 37 -17.79 -1.23 -12.53
CA ASP A 37 -16.83 -0.23 -12.99
C ASP A 37 -16.32 0.60 -11.80
N VAL A 38 -15.01 0.53 -11.51
CA VAL A 38 -14.42 1.09 -10.31
C VAL A 38 -13.22 1.97 -10.63
N VAL A 39 -13.26 3.20 -10.11
CA VAL A 39 -12.12 4.12 -10.10
C VAL A 39 -11.54 4.20 -8.69
N VAL A 40 -10.20 4.16 -8.58
CA VAL A 40 -9.48 4.35 -7.32
C VAL A 40 -8.74 5.68 -7.35
N LEU A 41 -9.02 6.55 -6.38
CA LEU A 41 -8.35 7.85 -6.24
C LEU A 41 -7.41 7.82 -5.05
N GLU A 42 -6.12 8.09 -5.27
CA GLU A 42 -5.11 8.18 -4.20
C GLU A 42 -4.58 9.61 -4.12
N ALA A 43 -4.50 10.13 -2.90
CA ALA A 43 -4.04 11.50 -2.65
C ALA A 43 -2.53 11.68 -2.90
N ARG A 44 -1.75 10.60 -2.76
CA ARG A 44 -0.30 10.60 -2.93
C ARG A 44 0.11 10.16 -4.33
N HIS A 45 1.36 10.43 -4.68
CA HIS A 45 1.99 9.91 -5.90
C HIS A 45 2.36 8.41 -5.82
N ARG A 46 1.88 7.70 -4.79
CA ARG A 46 2.17 6.28 -4.56
C ARG A 46 0.99 5.58 -3.89
N VAL A 47 0.87 4.29 -4.16
CA VAL A 47 -0.07 3.40 -3.46
C VAL A 47 0.49 2.92 -2.12
N GLY A 48 -0.26 2.06 -1.43
CA GLY A 48 0.15 1.37 -0.20
C GLY A 48 -0.31 2.06 1.09
N GLY A 49 -0.61 3.36 1.05
CA GLY A 49 -1.09 4.13 2.20
C GLY A 49 -0.08 4.11 3.35
N ARG A 50 -0.42 3.38 4.43
CA ARG A 50 0.42 3.20 5.64
C ARG A 50 1.45 2.08 5.52
N VAL A 51 1.53 1.40 4.37
CA VAL A 51 2.62 0.48 4.03
C VAL A 51 3.45 1.15 2.96
N TRP A 52 4.77 1.17 3.15
CA TRP A 52 5.70 1.87 2.26
C TRP A 52 7.12 1.34 2.41
N THR A 53 7.55 0.59 1.40
CA THR A 53 8.96 0.26 1.18
C THR A 53 9.63 1.42 0.45
N ASP A 54 10.75 1.91 0.97
CA ASP A 54 11.55 2.96 0.34
C ASP A 54 13.04 2.57 0.34
N HIS A 55 13.75 2.90 -0.73
CA HIS A 55 15.17 2.57 -0.84
C HIS A 55 16.02 3.69 -0.25
N ARG A 56 16.60 3.45 0.93
CA ARG A 56 17.41 4.43 1.66
C ARG A 56 18.61 3.76 2.30
N LEU A 57 19.71 4.50 2.39
CA LEU A 57 20.94 4.02 3.05
C LEU A 57 21.49 2.72 2.43
N GLY A 58 21.21 2.45 1.15
CA GLY A 58 21.61 1.22 0.46
C GLY A 58 20.74 -0.01 0.77
N HIS A 59 19.58 0.17 1.42
CA HIS A 59 18.67 -0.89 1.82
C HIS A 59 17.21 -0.55 1.50
N ASP A 60 16.38 -1.57 1.34
CA ASP A 60 14.94 -1.41 1.32
C ASP A 60 14.43 -1.30 2.77
N LEU A 61 13.86 -0.15 3.10
CA LEU A 61 13.34 0.15 4.44
C LEU A 61 11.82 0.17 4.40
N GLU A 62 11.21 -0.58 5.32
CA GLU A 62 9.77 -0.48 5.56
C GLU A 62 9.48 0.67 6.52
N LEU A 63 8.85 1.72 6.00
CA LEU A 63 8.51 2.94 6.73
C LEU A 63 7.11 2.88 7.36
N GLY A 64 6.49 1.71 7.36
CA GLY A 64 5.08 1.53 7.71
C GLY A 64 4.75 0.14 8.24
N GLY A 65 3.57 -0.36 7.92
CA GLY A 65 3.16 -1.72 8.31
C GLY A 65 3.98 -2.79 7.60
N THR A 66 4.72 -3.59 8.37
CA THR A 66 5.71 -4.56 7.83
C THR A 66 5.34 -6.01 8.09
N TRP A 67 4.94 -6.32 9.34
CA TRP A 67 4.85 -7.70 9.79
C TRP A 67 3.50 -8.33 9.50
N VAL A 68 3.56 -9.58 9.06
CA VAL A 68 2.42 -10.43 8.79
C VAL A 68 2.57 -11.76 9.51
N HIS A 69 1.47 -12.40 9.86
CA HIS A 69 1.47 -13.70 10.52
C HIS A 69 0.33 -14.58 10.03
N TRP A 70 0.49 -15.90 10.02
CA TRP A 70 -0.53 -16.84 9.54
C TRP A 70 -1.83 -16.82 10.36
N VAL A 71 -1.79 -16.27 11.57
CA VAL A 71 -3.00 -16.04 12.41
C VAL A 71 -3.81 -14.82 11.96
N GLN A 72 -3.34 -14.07 10.95
CA GLN A 72 -4.06 -12.95 10.32
C GLN A 72 -4.67 -13.45 9.00
N PRO A 73 -5.87 -14.06 9.03
CA PRO A 73 -6.37 -14.86 7.92
C PRO A 73 -6.54 -14.06 6.62
N HIS A 74 -7.04 -12.82 6.70
CA HIS A 74 -7.28 -11.98 5.54
C HIS A 74 -5.97 -11.65 4.81
N THR A 75 -4.95 -11.20 5.53
CA THR A 75 -3.64 -10.91 4.95
C THR A 75 -2.96 -12.17 4.43
N TRP A 76 -3.07 -13.28 5.17
CA TRP A 76 -2.45 -14.55 4.76
C TRP A 76 -3.09 -15.17 3.51
N ALA A 77 -4.41 -15.02 3.35
CA ALA A 77 -5.12 -15.42 2.15
C ALA A 77 -4.60 -14.67 0.92
N GLU A 78 -4.34 -13.36 1.05
CA GLU A 78 -3.80 -12.55 -0.05
C GLU A 78 -2.34 -12.90 -0.38
N LEU A 79 -1.49 -13.12 0.64
CA LEU A 79 -0.12 -13.61 0.41
C LEU A 79 -0.12 -14.92 -0.37
N THR A 80 -1.01 -15.84 -0.01
CA THR A 80 -1.18 -17.13 -0.70
C THR A 80 -1.71 -16.93 -2.12
N ARG A 81 -2.75 -16.11 -2.30
CA ARG A 81 -3.38 -15.81 -3.61
C ARG A 81 -2.36 -15.31 -4.63
N TYR A 82 -1.44 -14.45 -4.20
CA TYR A 82 -0.43 -13.86 -5.09
C TYR A 82 0.93 -14.59 -5.06
N GLY A 83 1.02 -15.76 -4.41
CA GLY A 83 2.26 -16.54 -4.33
C GLY A 83 3.42 -15.78 -3.69
N ARG A 84 3.15 -14.91 -2.72
CA ARG A 84 4.18 -14.11 -2.03
C ARG A 84 4.80 -14.91 -0.89
N GLY A 85 6.12 -15.12 -0.98
CA GLY A 85 6.90 -15.69 0.10
C GLY A 85 7.00 -14.74 1.30
N ILE A 86 7.42 -15.30 2.44
CA ILE A 86 7.70 -14.53 3.66
C ILE A 86 9.17 -14.65 4.04
N VAL A 87 9.73 -13.56 4.55
CA VAL A 87 11.05 -13.56 5.19
C VAL A 87 10.82 -13.54 6.70
N ARG A 88 11.57 -14.36 7.45
CA ARG A 88 11.49 -14.32 8.91
C ARG A 88 12.03 -12.99 9.42
N SER A 89 11.37 -12.43 10.43
CA SER A 89 11.90 -11.28 11.14
C SER A 89 13.30 -11.60 11.68
N PRO A 90 14.25 -10.65 11.61
CA PRO A 90 15.53 -10.78 12.30
C PRO A 90 15.30 -11.09 13.78
N ARG A 91 16.25 -11.79 14.39
CA ARG A 91 16.22 -11.98 15.85
C ARG A 91 16.43 -10.63 16.53
N THR A 92 15.89 -10.46 17.73
CA THR A 92 15.99 -9.20 18.49
C THR A 92 17.44 -8.76 18.71
N GLU A 93 18.38 -9.71 18.75
CA GLU A 93 19.83 -9.50 18.86
C GLU A 93 20.46 -8.83 17.62
N GLU A 94 19.75 -8.82 16.49
CA GLU A 94 20.17 -8.31 15.19
C GLU A 94 19.34 -7.06 14.76
N ALA A 95 18.41 -6.61 15.61
CA ALA A 95 17.55 -5.46 15.37
C ALA A 95 18.13 -4.19 16.00
N TYR A 96 18.38 -3.19 15.18
CA TYR A 96 18.99 -1.92 15.59
C TYR A 96 18.06 -0.75 15.30
N TRP A 97 17.97 0.19 16.23
CA TRP A 97 17.28 1.46 16.02
C TRP A 97 18.29 2.55 15.67
N LEU A 98 18.17 3.14 14.47
CA LEU A 98 18.91 4.33 14.10
C LEU A 98 18.22 5.56 14.72
N GLY A 99 18.78 6.08 15.81
CA GLY A 99 18.35 7.34 16.39
C GLY A 99 18.69 8.54 15.49
N ALA A 100 18.01 9.67 15.70
CA ALA A 100 18.17 10.90 14.90
C ALA A 100 19.60 11.49 14.85
N GLY A 101 20.55 10.95 15.63
CA GLY A 101 21.96 11.34 15.65
C GLY A 101 22.93 10.23 15.19
N GLY A 102 22.45 9.18 14.51
CA GLY A 102 23.30 8.07 14.06
C GLY A 102 23.73 7.09 15.16
N GLN A 103 23.17 7.22 16.37
CA GLN A 103 23.36 6.21 17.41
C GLN A 103 22.53 4.97 17.11
N VAL A 104 23.18 3.82 17.12
CA VAL A 104 22.58 2.49 17.03
C VAL A 104 22.25 2.02 18.45
N ARG A 105 20.98 1.66 18.70
CA ARG A 105 20.52 1.02 19.95
C ARG A 105 19.93 -0.34 19.69
#